data_AF-X0UZZ4-F1
#
_entry.id   AF-X0UZZ4-F1
#
_cell.length_a   1.000
_cell.length_b   1.000
_cell.length_c   1.000
_cell.angle_alpha   90.00
_cell.angle_beta   90.00
_cell.angle_gamma   90.00
#
_symmetry.space_group_name_H-M   'P 1'
#
loop_
_entity.id
_entity.type
_entity.pdbx_description
1 polymer ?
#
loop_
_entity_poly.entity_id
_entity_poly.type
_entity_poly.pdbx_seq_one_letter_code
_entity_poly.pdbx_strand_id
1 'polypeptide(L)'
;MESVPGEETRKERRTRQQAVYQRTQAGKATSKRYYERHSKQVKERVSEYRGRNPKYQQEYRNTIIGYLRYTYGNMKNRCTNYEHHGYRYYGGRGIQCLFVSSQGFVDYVIKELQIDPRGKQVHRINNNKHYEPGNITFVTNKEHD
;
A
#
# COMPACT_ATOMS: atom_id res chain seq x y z
N MET A 1 40.71 -6.59 29.48
CA MET A 1 40.89 -5.34 28.73
C MET A 1 39.52 -4.76 28.48
N GLU A 2 39.08 -3.90 29.40
CA GLU A 2 37.79 -3.21 29.33
C GLU A 2 37.85 -2.15 28.23
N SER A 3 36.79 -2.06 27.42
CA SER A 3 36.66 -1.12 26.31
C SER A 3 36.48 0.30 26.85
N VAL A 4 37.26 1.26 26.33
CA VAL A 4 37.18 2.67 26.75
C VAL A 4 35.84 3.27 26.29
N PRO A 5 35.07 3.95 27.16
CA PRO A 5 33.80 4.57 26.79
C PRO A 5 34.06 5.71 25.78
N GLY A 6 33.60 5.54 24.54
CA GLY A 6 33.65 6.57 23.49
C GLY A 6 34.43 6.23 22.21
N GLU A 7 35.10 5.08 22.13
CA GLU A 7 35.72 4.63 20.88
C GLU A 7 34.69 4.00 19.92
N GLU A 8 34.38 4.71 18.83
CA GLU A 8 33.59 4.19 17.71
C GLU A 8 34.25 2.93 17.15
N THR A 9 33.52 1.82 17.10
CA THR A 9 34.01 0.56 16.58
C THR A 9 34.32 0.68 15.08
N ARG A 10 35.23 -0.17 14.58
CA ARG A 10 35.58 -0.23 13.15
C ARG A 10 34.35 -0.45 12.25
N LYS A 11 33.36 -1.21 12.74
CA LYS A 11 32.11 -1.48 12.02
C LYS A 11 31.22 -0.24 11.94
N GLU A 12 31.09 0.51 13.04
CA GLU A 12 30.33 1.75 13.09
C GLU A 12 30.94 2.80 12.19
N ARG A 13 32.26 3.01 12.27
CA ARG A 13 32.99 3.95 11.41
C ARG A 13 32.81 3.64 9.92
N ARG A 14 32.91 2.37 9.53
CA ARG A 14 32.69 1.93 8.14
C ARG A 14 31.24 2.16 7.70
N THR A 15 30.27 1.88 8.56
CA THR A 15 28.84 2.08 8.28
C THR A 15 28.54 3.56 8.08
N ARG A 16 29.09 4.42 8.94
CA ARG A 16 28.97 5.88 8.82
C ARG A 16 29.59 6.39 7.53
N GLN A 17 30.81 5.98 7.19
CA GLN A 17 31.47 6.35 5.94
C GLN A 17 30.65 5.92 4.72
N GLN A 18 30.10 4.70 4.73
CA GLN A 18 29.23 4.22 3.67
C GLN A 18 27.95 5.07 3.54
N ALA A 19 27.32 5.44 4.65
CA ALA A 19 26.12 6.27 4.65
C ALA A 19 26.40 7.69 4.12
N VAL A 20 27.57 8.26 4.44
CA VAL A 20 28.02 9.54 3.88
C VAL A 20 28.23 9.41 2.37
N TYR A 21 28.96 8.38 1.91
CA TYR A 21 29.20 8.14 0.48
C TYR A 21 27.89 7.98 -0.31
N GLN A 22 26.93 7.23 0.21
CA GLN A 22 25.62 7.02 -0.43
C GLN A 22 24.84 8.32 -0.69
N ARG A 23 25.08 9.38 0.09
CA ARG A 23 24.43 10.69 -0.10
C ARG A 23 25.07 11.54 -1.20
N THR A 24 26.32 11.25 -1.57
CA THR A 24 27.02 11.94 -2.65
C THR A 24 26.40 11.64 -4.02
N GLN A 25 26.66 12.48 -5.02
CA GLN A 25 26.19 12.23 -6.39
C GLN A 25 26.73 10.92 -6.96
N ALA A 26 28.01 10.64 -6.73
CA ALA A 26 28.64 9.38 -7.14
C ALA A 26 27.99 8.17 -6.46
N GLY A 27 27.72 8.24 -5.16
CA GLY A 27 27.04 7.17 -4.42
C GLY A 27 25.61 6.92 -4.89
N LYS A 28 24.85 7.99 -5.15
CA LYS A 28 23.50 7.91 -5.74
C LYS A 28 23.53 7.29 -7.14
N ALA A 29 24.47 7.70 -8.01
CA ALA A 29 24.61 7.15 -9.35
C ALA A 29 24.99 5.66 -9.34
N THR A 30 25.92 5.26 -8.47
CA THR A 30 26.28 3.85 -8.27
C THR A 30 25.09 3.02 -7.79
N SER A 31 24.33 3.55 -6.82
CA SER A 31 23.12 2.90 -6.31
C SER A 31 22.08 2.75 -7.43
N LYS A 32 21.84 3.80 -8.22
CA LYS A 32 20.92 3.78 -9.36
C LYS A 32 21.31 2.69 -10.37
N ARG A 33 22.57 2.62 -10.79
CA ARG A 33 23.07 1.60 -11.72
C ARG A 33 22.89 0.18 -11.18
N TYR A 34 23.14 -0.03 -9.89
CA TYR A 34 22.89 -1.31 -9.23
C TYR A 34 21.40 -1.68 -9.30
N TYR A 35 20.51 -0.74 -8.94
CA TYR A 35 19.07 -0.99 -9.00
C TYR A 35 18.57 -1.20 -10.42
N GLU A 36 19.09 -0.50 -11.43
CA GLU A 36 18.73 -0.72 -12.84
C GLU A 36 19.07 -2.15 -13.28
N ARG A 37 20.32 -2.57 -13.02
CA ARG A 37 20.83 -3.90 -13.37
C ARG A 37 20.11 -5.04 -12.65
N HIS A 38 19.76 -4.84 -11.38
CA HIS A 38 19.18 -5.88 -10.54
C HIS A 38 17.70 -5.65 -10.20
N SER A 39 17.02 -4.73 -10.89
CA SER A 39 15.66 -4.30 -10.54
C SER A 39 14.67 -5.45 -10.40
N LYS A 40 14.74 -6.45 -11.30
CA LYS A 40 13.90 -7.65 -11.26
C LYS A 40 14.17 -8.49 -10.00
N GLN A 41 15.41 -8.91 -9.78
CA GLN A 41 15.82 -9.73 -8.62
C GLN A 41 15.54 -9.02 -7.28
N VAL A 42 15.78 -7.71 -7.23
CA VAL A 42 15.48 -6.89 -6.05
C VAL A 42 13.96 -6.85 -5.81
N LYS A 43 13.14 -6.64 -6.84
CA LYS A 43 11.67 -6.65 -6.73
C LYS A 43 11.16 -8.03 -6.28
N GLU A 44 11.70 -9.11 -6.83
CA GLU A 44 11.35 -10.48 -6.46
C GLU A 44 11.68 -10.78 -5.00
N ARG A 45 12.92 -10.52 -4.55
CA ARG A 45 13.34 -10.69 -3.16
C ARG A 45 12.50 -9.86 -2.18
N VAL A 46 12.19 -8.61 -2.54
CA VAL A 46 11.32 -7.75 -1.73
C VAL A 46 9.91 -8.34 -1.66
N SER A 47 9.36 -8.80 -2.79
CA SER A 47 8.04 -9.45 -2.82
C SER A 47 8.01 -10.71 -1.95
N GLU A 48 9.04 -11.56 -2.04
CA GLU A 48 9.20 -12.77 -1.24
C GLU A 48 9.30 -12.47 0.26
N TYR A 49 10.14 -11.51 0.67
CA TYR A 49 10.25 -11.06 2.06
C TYR A 49 8.91 -10.54 2.59
N ARG A 50 8.21 -9.71 1.80
CA ARG A 50 6.88 -9.21 2.15
C ARG A 50 5.84 -10.31 2.24
N GLY A 51 5.94 -11.34 1.40
CA GLY A 51 5.10 -12.53 1.44
C GLY A 51 5.30 -13.37 2.70
N ARG A 52 6.55 -13.50 3.16
CA ARG A 52 6.94 -14.31 4.32
C ARG A 52 6.76 -13.63 5.68
N ASN A 53 6.63 -12.31 5.74
CA ASN A 53 6.50 -11.57 6.99
C ASN A 53 5.07 -11.00 7.17
N PRO A 54 4.16 -11.74 7.81
CA PRO A 54 2.77 -11.30 7.99
C PRO A 54 2.64 -10.00 8.79
N LYS A 55 3.58 -9.72 9.71
CA LYS A 55 3.63 -8.46 10.48
C LYS A 55 3.80 -7.25 9.55
N TYR A 56 4.67 -7.35 8.54
CA TYR A 56 4.85 -6.28 7.54
C TYR A 56 3.56 -6.00 6.75
N GLN A 57 2.84 -7.05 6.35
CA GLN A 57 1.58 -6.88 5.63
C GLN A 57 0.52 -6.21 6.50
N GLN A 58 0.47 -6.57 7.78
CA GLN A 58 -0.44 -5.95 8.74
C GLN A 58 -0.10 -4.48 8.98
N GLU A 59 1.17 -4.15 9.23
CA GLU A 59 1.63 -2.76 9.38
C GLU A 59 1.33 -1.91 8.14
N TYR A 60 1.57 -2.44 6.94
CA TYR A 60 1.22 -1.75 5.70
C TYR A 60 -0.29 -1.51 5.60
N ARG A 61 -1.13 -2.52 5.88
CA ARG A 61 -2.60 -2.38 5.87
C ARG A 61 -3.11 -1.39 6.92
N ASN A 62 -2.35 -1.14 8.00
CA ASN A 62 -2.71 -0.15 9.02
C ASN A 62 -2.42 1.31 8.58
N THR A 63 -1.63 1.51 7.52
CA THR A 63 -1.48 2.84 6.90
C THR A 63 -2.73 3.20 6.10
N ILE A 64 -3.06 4.50 6.00
CA ILE A 64 -4.18 4.98 5.19
C ILE A 64 -4.06 4.47 3.74
N ILE A 65 -2.88 4.61 3.13
CA ILE A 65 -2.64 4.19 1.75
C ILE A 65 -2.80 2.67 1.58
N GLY A 66 -2.26 1.88 2.50
CA GLY A 66 -2.38 0.43 2.47
C GLY A 66 -3.81 -0.05 2.63
N TYR A 67 -4.55 0.56 3.56
CA TYR A 67 -5.98 0.30 3.77
C TYR A 67 -6.80 0.57 2.51
N LEU A 68 -6.59 1.74 1.89
CA LEU A 68 -7.31 2.13 0.66
C LEU A 68 -6.98 1.23 -0.52
N ARG A 69 -5.70 0.86 -0.70
CA ARG A 69 -5.30 -0.07 -1.78
C ARG A 69 -5.89 -1.47 -1.58
N TYR A 70 -5.94 -1.94 -0.34
CA TYR A 70 -6.61 -3.20 0.00
C TYR A 70 -8.12 -3.12 -0.29
N THR A 71 -8.76 -2.04 0.13
CA THR A 71 -10.19 -1.78 -0.11
C THR A 71 -10.52 -1.74 -1.60
N TYR A 72 -9.72 -1.04 -2.40
CA TYR A 72 -9.86 -1.02 -3.86
C TYR A 72 -9.77 -2.42 -4.48
N GLY A 73 -8.83 -3.25 -4.01
CA GLY A 73 -8.71 -4.64 -4.44
C GLY A 73 -9.99 -5.44 -4.16
N ASN A 74 -10.56 -5.30 -2.96
CA ASN A 74 -11.83 -5.93 -2.60
C ASN A 74 -13.03 -5.39 -3.39
N MET A 75 -13.08 -4.08 -3.67
CA MET A 75 -14.11 -3.49 -4.55
C MET A 75 -14.05 -4.11 -5.95
N LYS A 76 -12.85 -4.17 -6.54
CA LYS A 76 -12.66 -4.76 -7.87
C LYS A 76 -13.03 -6.24 -7.89
N ASN A 77 -12.57 -7.02 -6.91
CA ASN A 77 -12.90 -8.44 -6.80
C ASN A 77 -14.41 -8.69 -6.68
N ARG A 78 -15.14 -7.89 -5.89
CA ARG A 78 -16.61 -7.98 -5.81
C ARG A 78 -17.28 -7.76 -7.18
N CYS A 79 -16.72 -6.91 -8.03
CA CYS A 79 -17.28 -6.59 -9.33
C CYS A 79 -16.87 -7.59 -10.44
N THR A 80 -15.69 -8.20 -10.37
CA THR A 80 -15.13 -8.95 -11.52
C THR A 80 -14.83 -10.42 -11.24
N ASN A 81 -14.68 -10.84 -9.98
CA ASN A 81 -14.36 -12.23 -9.65
C ASN A 81 -15.64 -13.00 -9.33
N TYR A 82 -16.05 -13.92 -10.20
CA TYR A 82 -17.26 -14.74 -10.03
C TYR A 82 -17.21 -15.67 -8.81
N GLU A 83 -16.01 -16.05 -8.35
CA GLU A 83 -15.80 -16.87 -7.16
C GLU A 83 -15.90 -16.06 -5.86
N HIS A 84 -15.88 -14.73 -5.95
CA HIS A 84 -15.97 -13.89 -4.77
C HIS A 84 -17.38 -14.00 -4.17
N HIS A 85 -17.50 -14.31 -2.87
CA HIS A 85 -18.78 -14.45 -2.17
C HIS A 85 -19.77 -13.28 -2.41
N GLY A 86 -19.23 -12.06 -2.53
CA GLY A 86 -20.01 -10.86 -2.82
C GLY A 86 -20.48 -10.72 -4.27
N TYR A 87 -19.91 -11.44 -5.24
CA TYR A 87 -20.08 -11.18 -6.67
C TYR A 87 -21.54 -11.05 -7.09
N ARG A 88 -22.41 -11.95 -6.61
CA ARG A 88 -23.86 -11.93 -6.89
C ARG A 88 -24.56 -10.61 -6.59
N TYR A 89 -24.05 -9.83 -5.62
CA TYR A 89 -24.62 -8.54 -5.20
C TYR A 89 -23.95 -7.33 -5.87
N TYR A 90 -22.89 -7.54 -6.64
CA TYR A 90 -22.12 -6.49 -7.30
C TYR A 90 -21.97 -6.84 -8.78
N GLY A 91 -20.92 -7.60 -9.15
CA GLY A 91 -20.67 -7.97 -10.54
C GLY A 91 -21.84 -8.70 -11.21
N GLY A 92 -22.51 -9.59 -10.49
CA GLY A 92 -23.72 -10.29 -10.96
C GLY A 92 -24.92 -9.39 -11.22
N ARG A 93 -24.92 -8.14 -10.72
CA ARG A 93 -25.92 -7.10 -11.02
C ARG A 93 -25.44 -6.10 -12.09
N GLY A 94 -24.29 -6.35 -12.72
CA GLY A 94 -23.67 -5.42 -13.68
C GLY A 94 -22.95 -4.24 -13.02
N ILE A 95 -22.69 -4.29 -11.71
CA ILE A 95 -22.02 -3.19 -11.01
C ILE A 95 -20.51 -3.29 -11.20
N GLN A 96 -19.90 -2.19 -11.65
CA GLN A 96 -18.48 -2.08 -11.93
C GLN A 96 -17.73 -1.20 -10.92
N CYS A 97 -16.41 -1.32 -10.93
CA CYS A 97 -15.51 -0.36 -10.29
C CYS A 97 -14.94 0.55 -11.37
N LEU A 98 -15.32 1.83 -11.35
CA LEU A 98 -14.97 2.81 -12.40
C LEU A 98 -13.72 3.63 -12.06
N PHE A 99 -13.07 3.35 -10.93
CA PHE A 99 -11.74 3.88 -10.65
C PHE A 99 -10.70 3.21 -11.56
N VAL A 100 -10.01 4.01 -12.39
CA VAL A 100 -9.02 3.53 -13.37
C VAL A 100 -7.85 2.77 -12.71
N SER A 101 -7.44 3.20 -11.52
CA SER A 101 -6.35 2.59 -10.78
C SER A 101 -6.54 2.70 -9.27
N SER A 102 -5.81 1.88 -8.52
CA SER A 102 -5.76 1.98 -7.07
C SER A 102 -5.21 3.33 -6.61
N GLN A 103 -4.31 3.95 -7.37
CA GLN A 103 -3.79 5.28 -7.07
C GLN A 103 -4.88 6.36 -7.30
N GLY A 104 -5.65 6.25 -8.39
CA GLY A 104 -6.77 7.17 -8.64
C GLY A 104 -7.84 7.10 -7.54
N PHE A 105 -8.13 5.90 -7.04
CA PHE A 105 -9.00 5.72 -5.88
C PHE A 105 -8.42 6.35 -4.61
N VAL A 106 -7.14 6.10 -4.31
CA VAL A 106 -6.45 6.68 -3.14
C VAL A 106 -6.47 8.20 -3.20
N ASP A 107 -6.14 8.78 -4.36
CA ASP A 107 -6.11 10.23 -4.55
C ASP A 107 -7.50 10.84 -4.37
N TYR A 108 -8.54 10.22 -4.93
CA TYR A 108 -9.91 10.66 -4.75
C TYR A 108 -10.31 10.69 -3.27
N VAL A 109 -10.06 9.62 -2.52
CA VAL A 109 -10.44 9.56 -1.10
C VAL A 109 -9.67 10.58 -0.27
N ILE A 110 -8.38 10.77 -0.52
CA ILE A 110 -7.54 11.70 0.25
C ILE A 110 -7.87 13.16 -0.08
N LYS A 111 -8.05 13.49 -1.37
CA LYS A 111 -8.18 14.88 -1.83
C LYS A 111 -9.62 15.38 -1.80
N GLU A 112 -10.57 14.54 -2.22
CA GLU A 112 -11.97 14.93 -2.39
C GLU A 112 -12.81 14.57 -1.17
N LEU A 113 -12.71 13.34 -0.66
CA LEU A 113 -13.50 12.94 0.51
C LEU A 113 -12.89 13.44 1.83
N GLN A 114 -11.56 13.60 1.89
CA GLN A 114 -10.82 14.10 3.05
C GLN A 114 -11.13 13.36 4.36
N ILE A 115 -11.40 12.06 4.28
CA ILE A 115 -11.76 11.20 5.41
C ILE A 115 -10.62 10.28 5.82
N ASP A 116 -10.62 9.88 7.10
CA ASP A 116 -9.84 8.73 7.54
C ASP A 116 -10.64 7.44 7.31
N PRO A 117 -10.22 6.57 6.38
CA PRO A 117 -10.95 5.34 6.02
C PRO A 117 -10.71 4.22 7.03
N ARG A 118 -9.75 4.35 7.95
CA ARG A 118 -9.38 3.28 8.88
C ARG A 118 -10.56 2.98 9.82
N GLY A 119 -10.85 1.68 9.98
CA GLY A 119 -11.98 1.20 10.78
C GLY A 119 -13.36 1.38 10.13
N LYS A 120 -13.43 1.82 8.87
CA LYS A 120 -14.68 2.04 8.13
C LYS A 120 -14.72 1.20 6.86
N GLN A 121 -15.89 0.69 6.48
CA GLN A 121 -16.08 -0.03 5.24
C GLN A 121 -16.51 0.92 4.12
N VAL A 122 -16.04 0.64 2.89
CA VAL A 122 -16.52 1.38 1.71
C VAL A 122 -17.97 1.02 1.42
N HIS A 123 -18.81 2.03 1.36
CA HIS A 123 -20.23 1.95 1.06
C HIS A 123 -20.56 2.73 -0.22
N ARG A 124 -21.62 2.32 -0.93
CA ARG A 124 -22.12 3.07 -2.09
C ARG A 124 -23.32 3.90 -1.67
N ILE A 125 -23.29 5.20 -1.91
CA ILE A 125 -24.37 6.11 -1.52
C ILE A 125 -25.68 5.69 -2.20
N ASN A 126 -25.62 5.37 -3.50
CA ASN A 126 -26.69 4.70 -4.22
C ASN A 126 -26.28 3.26 -4.54
N ASN A 127 -26.98 2.31 -3.93
CA ASN A 127 -26.73 0.86 -4.04
C ASN A 127 -26.96 0.26 -5.43
N ASN A 128 -27.62 0.99 -6.33
CA ASN A 128 -27.86 0.57 -7.71
C ASN A 128 -26.81 1.13 -8.69
N LYS A 129 -25.93 2.03 -8.24
CA LYS A 129 -24.87 2.62 -9.05
C LYS A 129 -23.51 1.94 -8.83
N HIS A 130 -22.54 2.32 -9.66
CA HIS A 130 -21.18 1.77 -9.66
C HIS A 130 -20.33 2.29 -8.49
N TYR A 131 -19.14 1.71 -8.30
CA TYR A 131 -18.13 2.40 -7.50
C TYR A 131 -17.48 3.48 -8.37
N GLU A 132 -17.85 4.73 -8.12
CA GLU A 132 -17.42 5.90 -8.88
C GLU A 132 -17.28 7.13 -7.96
N PRO A 133 -16.49 8.14 -8.35
CA PRO A 133 -16.50 9.44 -7.69
C PRO A 133 -17.93 9.96 -7.49
N GLY A 134 -18.26 10.38 -6.28
CA GLY A 134 -19.60 10.87 -5.92
C GLY A 134 -20.62 9.80 -5.55
N ASN A 135 -20.31 8.50 -5.72
CA ASN A 135 -21.18 7.41 -5.28
C ASN A 135 -20.53 6.50 -4.22
N ILE A 136 -19.46 6.94 -3.57
CA ILE A 136 -18.81 6.18 -2.50
C ILE A 136 -18.69 7.00 -1.22
N THR A 137 -18.80 6.32 -0.09
CA THR A 137 -18.52 6.86 1.25
C THR A 137 -17.90 5.77 2.12
N PHE A 138 -17.49 6.11 3.34
CA PHE A 138 -16.96 5.15 4.30
C PHE A 138 -17.76 5.24 5.60
N VAL A 139 -18.23 4.10 6.07
CA VAL A 139 -19.10 3.99 7.24
C VAL A 139 -18.59 2.94 8.21
N THR A 140 -18.81 3.15 9.49
CA THR A 140 -18.53 2.18 10.55
C THR A 140 -19.63 1.12 10.59
N ASN A 141 -19.34 -0.07 11.12
CA ASN A 141 -20.35 -1.13 11.25
C ASN A 141 -21.56 -0.72 12.10
N LYS A 142 -21.44 0.30 12.97
CA LYS A 142 -22.53 0.81 13.80
C LYS A 142 -23.51 1.72 13.03
N GLU A 143 -23.16 2.15 11.83
CA GLU A 143 -23.97 3.04 10.99
C GLU A 143 -24.77 2.26 9.93
N HIS A 144 -24.69 0.94 9.94
CA HIS A 144 -25.43 0.03 9.07
C HIS A 144 -26.44 -0.80 9.87
N ASP A 145 -27.51 -0.15 10.34
CA ASP A 145 -28.77 -0.79 10.76
C ASP A 145 -29.88 -0.45 9.75
#